data_AF-A0A960JGH8-F1
#
_entry.id   AF-A0A960JGH8-F1
#
_cell.length_a   1.000
_cell.length_b   1.000
_cell.length_c   1.000
_cell.angle_alpha   90.00
_cell.angle_beta   90.00
_cell.angle_gamma   90.00
#
_symmetry.space_group_name_H-M   'P 1'
#
loop_
_entity.id
_entity.type
_entity.pdbx_description
1 polymer ?
#
loop_
_entity_poly.entity_id
_entity_poly.type
_entity_poly.pdbx_seq_one_letter_code
_entity_poly.pdbx_strand_id
1 'polypeptide(L)'
;GLTDEQIDQRLKQVQNQQNQRNQRGINENYARELMELHTLGVNGGYTQEDIKEVAKAFTGWTIFDPRGYRKIAGNDIRGREDQQIIRQARQFGISPDTESGSFIFVDRLHEQGTKTVLGQKVDEGGMKDGLKVIDILVSQPSTAKFIARKLAVKFVSDNPSDALVGRVAKAFHNSNGDIKTTLRALFSDKEFFAPENYRAKIKTPFELLVSSLRALDVQTNGSNGLIALLDRMGEPLYGYQAPTGYPDTAQDWVNTGALIERMNFAVALASNRIPQTRVDLRQFAGIDTEAILDKSIDRILRGEISANTRSMLLKQIKQPLPEINLQGKTINDDDDQDIGVMRNGRPGARNQQTRLSGPKGDPEVFKVVGLIIGSPEFQRQ
;
A
#
# COMPACT_ATOMS: atom_id res chain seq x y z
N GLY A 1 -15.27 29.44 -53.44
CA GLY A 1 -15.47 29.42 -51.98
C GLY A 1 -16.40 28.26 -51.64
N LEU A 2 -16.32 27.74 -50.42
CA LEU A 2 -17.34 26.81 -49.92
C LEU A 2 -18.70 27.52 -49.93
N THR A 3 -19.79 26.82 -50.23
CA THR A 3 -21.14 27.38 -50.12
C THR A 3 -21.55 27.50 -48.65
N ASP A 4 -22.49 28.39 -48.35
CA ASP A 4 -22.95 28.63 -46.97
C ASP A 4 -23.49 27.33 -46.32
N GLU A 5 -24.16 26.46 -47.09
CA GLU A 5 -24.58 25.13 -46.61
C GLU A 5 -23.39 24.21 -46.25
N GLN A 6 -22.29 24.27 -46.99
CA GLN A 6 -21.09 23.48 -46.70
C GLN A 6 -20.35 24.00 -45.46
N ILE A 7 -20.44 25.31 -45.20
CA ILE A 7 -19.91 25.93 -43.99
C ILE A 7 -20.74 25.51 -42.78
N ASP A 8 -22.07 25.55 -42.88
CA ASP A 8 -22.98 25.12 -41.80
C ASP A 8 -22.87 23.63 -41.47
N GLN A 9 -22.72 22.78 -42.49
CA GLN A 9 -22.49 21.35 -42.27
C GLN A 9 -21.14 21.08 -41.58
N ARG A 10 -20.08 21.82 -41.94
CA ARG A 10 -18.79 21.73 -41.25
C ARG A 10 -18.87 22.24 -39.82
N LEU A 11 -19.58 23.33 -39.55
CA LEU A 11 -19.79 23.85 -38.19
C LEU A 11 -20.56 22.85 -37.32
N LYS A 12 -21.60 22.22 -37.86
CA LYS A 12 -22.34 21.15 -37.17
C LYS A 12 -21.48 19.90 -36.92
N GLN A 13 -20.64 19.50 -37.88
CA GLN A 13 -19.71 18.38 -37.69
C GLN A 13 -18.64 18.69 -36.64
N VAL A 14 -18.10 19.91 -36.63
CA VAL A 14 -17.14 20.35 -35.62
C VAL A 14 -17.79 20.44 -34.23
N GLN A 15 -19.01 20.95 -34.11
CA GLN A 15 -19.79 20.94 -32.86
C GLN A 15 -20.10 19.52 -32.39
N ASN A 16 -20.51 18.61 -33.28
CA ASN A 16 -20.78 17.22 -32.91
C ASN A 16 -19.51 16.46 -32.51
N GLN A 17 -18.38 16.71 -33.18
CA GLN A 17 -17.08 16.15 -32.78
C GLN A 17 -16.58 16.74 -31.46
N GLN A 18 -16.86 18.02 -31.17
CA GLN A 18 -16.58 18.64 -29.88
C GLN A 18 -17.48 18.09 -28.76
N ASN A 19 -18.78 17.86 -29.04
CA ASN A 19 -19.71 17.23 -28.10
C ASN A 19 -19.34 15.76 -27.82
N GLN A 20 -18.93 15.00 -28.83
CA GLN A 20 -18.43 13.64 -28.66
C GLN A 20 -17.05 13.59 -27.95
N ARG A 21 -16.19 14.59 -28.14
CA ARG A 21 -14.91 14.72 -27.39
C ARG A 21 -15.11 15.21 -25.95
N ASN A 22 -16.18 15.98 -25.69
CA ASN A 22 -16.55 16.44 -24.35
C ASN A 22 -17.28 15.36 -23.53
N GLN A 23 -17.85 14.34 -24.17
CA GLN A 23 -18.27 13.11 -23.51
C GLN A 23 -17.04 12.23 -23.23
N ARG A 24 -16.15 12.66 -22.34
CA ARG A 24 -15.35 11.69 -21.60
C ARG A 24 -16.35 10.81 -20.87
N GLY A 25 -16.48 9.54 -21.27
CA GLY A 25 -17.41 8.61 -20.65
C GLY A 25 -17.24 8.60 -19.13
N ILE A 26 -18.35 8.42 -18.42
CA ILE A 26 -18.36 8.28 -16.96
C ILE A 26 -17.42 7.14 -16.53
N ASN A 27 -16.76 7.29 -15.38
CA ASN A 27 -15.79 6.31 -14.91
C ASN A 27 -16.48 5.17 -14.14
N GLU A 28 -17.16 4.28 -14.86
CA GLU A 28 -17.83 3.12 -14.27
C GLU A 28 -16.85 2.18 -13.55
N ASN A 29 -15.59 2.10 -14.00
CA ASN A 29 -14.59 1.27 -13.33
C ASN A 29 -14.30 1.78 -11.91
N TYR A 30 -14.12 3.09 -11.75
CA TYR A 30 -13.94 3.70 -10.43
C TYR A 30 -15.16 3.48 -9.53
N ALA A 31 -16.37 3.67 -10.05
CA ALA A 31 -17.60 3.41 -9.31
C ALA A 31 -17.70 1.93 -8.87
N ARG A 32 -17.37 1.01 -9.79
CA ARG A 32 -17.32 -0.43 -9.50
C ARG A 32 -16.31 -0.74 -8.41
N GLU A 33 -15.08 -0.25 -8.50
CA GLU A 33 -14.04 -0.47 -7.49
C GLU A 33 -14.42 0.11 -6.13
N LEU A 34 -15.05 1.29 -6.09
CA LEU A 34 -15.57 1.88 -4.85
C LEU A 34 -16.60 0.97 -4.19
N MET A 35 -17.55 0.45 -4.97
CA MET A 35 -18.63 -0.41 -4.48
C MET A 35 -18.12 -1.82 -4.11
N GLU A 36 -17.29 -2.43 -4.96
CA GLU A 36 -16.84 -3.81 -4.85
C GLU A 36 -15.67 -4.00 -3.88
N LEU A 37 -14.67 -3.13 -3.94
CA LEU A 37 -13.37 -3.36 -3.28
C LEU A 37 -13.22 -2.55 -1.98
N HIS A 38 -14.00 -1.47 -1.85
CA HIS A 38 -13.83 -0.49 -0.78
C HIS A 38 -15.05 -0.32 0.12
N THR A 39 -16.25 -0.74 -0.30
CA THR A 39 -17.48 -0.56 0.49
C THR A 39 -18.33 -1.83 0.58
N LEU A 40 -19.24 -2.07 -0.34
CA LEU A 40 -20.29 -3.09 -0.22
C LEU A 40 -19.76 -4.53 -0.35
N GLY A 41 -18.62 -4.71 -1.01
CA GLY A 41 -18.14 -6.04 -1.42
C GLY A 41 -18.81 -6.51 -2.71
N VAL A 42 -18.21 -7.50 -3.38
CA VAL A 42 -18.71 -8.05 -4.67
C VAL A 42 -20.16 -8.55 -4.59
N ASN A 43 -20.60 -9.05 -3.44
CA ASN A 43 -21.96 -9.53 -3.21
C ASN A 43 -22.83 -8.49 -2.46
N GLY A 44 -22.54 -7.21 -2.67
CA GLY A 44 -23.11 -6.07 -1.95
C GLY A 44 -24.57 -5.74 -2.27
N GLY A 45 -25.18 -6.41 -3.25
CA GLY A 45 -26.59 -6.23 -3.64
C GLY A 45 -26.88 -5.03 -4.53
N TYR A 46 -25.86 -4.45 -5.17
CA TYR A 46 -26.01 -3.34 -6.13
C TYR A 46 -26.20 -3.86 -7.56
N THR A 47 -26.72 -3.00 -8.42
CA THR A 47 -26.98 -3.28 -9.84
C THR A 47 -25.99 -2.56 -10.75
N GLN A 48 -25.98 -2.94 -12.03
CA GLN A 48 -25.23 -2.18 -13.05
C GLN A 48 -25.71 -0.73 -13.17
N GLU A 49 -26.99 -0.46 -12.88
CA GLU A 49 -27.51 0.90 -12.91
C GLU A 49 -26.95 1.73 -11.75
N ASP A 50 -26.86 1.16 -10.55
CA ASP A 50 -26.22 1.83 -9.40
C ASP A 50 -24.77 2.22 -9.72
N ILE A 51 -24.02 1.38 -10.43
CA ILE A 51 -22.64 1.69 -10.85
C ILE A 51 -22.60 2.92 -11.75
N LYS A 52 -23.53 3.03 -12.71
CA LYS A 52 -23.61 4.19 -13.61
C LYS A 52 -23.98 5.45 -12.83
N GLU A 53 -24.94 5.35 -11.92
CA GLU A 53 -25.41 6.48 -11.12
C GLU A 53 -24.33 6.97 -10.14
N VAL A 54 -23.57 6.05 -9.54
CA VAL A 54 -22.35 6.38 -8.78
C VAL A 54 -21.30 7.03 -9.69
N ALA A 55 -21.04 6.46 -10.87
CA ALA A 55 -20.06 7.02 -11.80
C ALA A 55 -20.43 8.46 -12.22
N LYS A 56 -21.71 8.75 -12.43
CA LYS A 56 -22.23 10.10 -12.67
C LYS A 56 -22.01 11.00 -11.45
N ALA A 57 -22.31 10.55 -10.24
CA ALA A 57 -22.18 11.35 -9.02
C ALA A 57 -20.72 11.79 -8.73
N PHE A 58 -19.74 10.96 -9.12
CA PHE A 58 -18.32 11.25 -8.94
C PHE A 58 -17.67 12.01 -10.11
N THR A 59 -18.41 12.32 -11.17
CA THR A 59 -17.89 13.20 -12.23
C THR A 59 -17.50 14.57 -11.66
N GLY A 60 -16.45 15.18 -12.21
CA GLY A 60 -15.87 16.42 -11.67
C GLY A 60 -14.90 16.23 -10.50
N TRP A 61 -14.91 15.10 -9.79
CA TRP A 61 -13.88 14.78 -8.79
C TRP A 61 -12.57 14.38 -9.49
N THR A 62 -11.48 15.08 -9.20
CA THR A 62 -10.16 14.74 -9.75
C THR A 62 -9.03 15.18 -8.83
N ILE A 63 -7.82 14.71 -9.13
CA ILE A 63 -6.59 15.20 -8.52
C ILE A 63 -5.97 16.23 -9.47
N PHE A 64 -5.53 17.37 -8.93
CA PHE A 64 -4.77 18.35 -9.67
C PHE A 64 -3.35 17.82 -9.92
N ASP A 65 -2.91 17.84 -11.18
CA ASP A 65 -1.57 17.44 -11.58
C ASP A 65 -1.05 16.15 -10.88
N PRO A 66 -1.75 15.01 -11.07
CA PRO A 66 -1.45 13.76 -10.36
C PRO A 66 -0.06 13.19 -10.68
N ARG A 67 0.60 13.70 -11.73
CA ARG A 67 1.95 13.29 -12.14
C ARG A 67 3.03 14.27 -11.71
N GLY A 68 2.68 15.52 -11.39
CA GLY A 68 3.67 16.53 -11.08
C GLY A 68 4.18 16.52 -9.64
N TYR A 69 3.57 15.78 -8.72
CA TYR A 69 4.20 15.49 -7.42
C TYR A 69 5.64 14.97 -7.57
N ARG A 70 5.88 14.08 -8.56
CA ARG A 70 7.24 13.60 -8.90
C ARG A 70 8.12 14.63 -9.61
N LYS A 71 7.53 15.62 -10.29
CA LYS A 71 8.27 16.67 -11.02
C LYS A 71 8.67 17.83 -10.10
N ILE A 72 7.80 18.22 -9.17
CA ILE A 72 8.03 19.31 -8.22
C ILE A 72 9.20 18.98 -7.28
N ALA A 73 9.27 17.76 -6.74
CA ALA A 73 10.43 17.34 -5.93
C ALA A 73 11.78 17.48 -6.66
N GLY A 74 11.81 17.36 -7.99
CA GLY A 74 13.01 17.57 -8.82
C GLY A 74 13.22 19.00 -9.34
N ASN A 75 12.16 19.81 -9.38
CA ASN A 75 12.15 21.18 -9.91
C ASN A 75 12.23 22.26 -8.81
N ASP A 76 11.77 21.99 -7.58
CA ASP A 76 12.00 22.87 -6.42
C ASP A 76 13.49 23.01 -6.11
N ILE A 77 14.28 21.96 -6.39
CA ILE A 77 15.75 22.01 -6.34
C ILE A 77 16.32 22.99 -7.40
N ARG A 78 15.59 23.28 -8.47
CA ARG A 78 16.04 24.07 -9.63
C ARG A 78 15.28 25.39 -9.85
N GLY A 79 14.32 25.74 -9.00
CA GLY A 79 13.61 27.02 -9.02
C GLY A 79 12.87 27.34 -10.32
N ARG A 80 12.33 26.34 -11.04
CA ARG A 80 11.56 26.55 -12.28
C ARG A 80 10.08 26.26 -12.07
N GLU A 81 9.26 27.31 -11.99
CA GLU A 81 7.81 27.20 -12.07
C GLU A 81 7.39 26.70 -13.46
N ASP A 82 6.55 25.66 -13.50
CA ASP A 82 6.07 25.10 -14.76
C ASP A 82 4.89 25.94 -15.27
N GLN A 83 5.17 26.90 -16.15
CA GLN A 83 4.15 27.77 -16.75
C GLN A 83 3.03 26.99 -17.46
N GLN A 84 3.25 25.73 -17.86
CA GLN A 84 2.19 24.90 -18.45
C GLN A 84 1.13 24.50 -17.42
N ILE A 85 1.56 24.16 -16.19
CA ILE A 85 0.67 23.78 -15.08
C ILE A 85 -0.21 24.97 -14.68
N ILE A 86 0.38 26.18 -14.59
CA ILE A 86 -0.36 27.41 -14.26
C ILE A 86 -1.42 27.73 -15.32
N ARG A 87 -1.10 27.55 -16.61
CA ARG A 87 -2.06 27.76 -17.71
C ARG A 87 -3.19 26.73 -17.65
N GLN A 88 -2.86 25.47 -17.36
CA GLN A 88 -3.84 24.41 -17.22
C GLN A 88 -4.75 24.66 -16.01
N ALA A 89 -4.22 25.05 -14.85
CA ALA A 89 -5.02 25.39 -13.67
C ALA A 89 -6.09 26.44 -13.99
N ARG A 90 -5.67 27.56 -14.60
CA ARG A 90 -6.57 28.66 -14.99
C ARG A 90 -7.70 28.22 -15.92
N GLN A 91 -7.42 27.32 -16.88
CA GLN A 91 -8.43 26.82 -17.82
C GLN A 91 -9.55 26.00 -17.13
N PHE A 92 -9.28 25.43 -15.97
CA PHE A 92 -10.23 24.64 -15.20
C PHE A 92 -10.79 25.40 -14.00
N GLY A 93 -10.51 26.70 -13.87
CA GLY A 93 -10.93 27.51 -12.72
C GLY A 93 -10.20 27.15 -11.42
N ILE A 94 -9.06 26.46 -11.52
CA ILE A 94 -8.24 26.02 -10.40
C ILE A 94 -7.24 27.12 -10.07
N SER A 95 -7.07 27.39 -8.78
CA SER A 95 -6.14 28.40 -8.33
C SER A 95 -4.69 27.97 -8.61
N PRO A 96 -3.81 28.83 -9.17
CA PRO A 96 -2.44 28.46 -9.52
C PRO A 96 -1.55 28.00 -8.35
N ASP A 97 -1.93 28.32 -7.12
CA ASP A 97 -1.30 27.90 -5.87
C ASP A 97 -1.78 26.52 -5.38
N THR A 98 -2.72 25.88 -6.09
CA THR A 98 -3.16 24.52 -5.76
C THR A 98 -1.99 23.55 -5.87
N GLU A 99 -1.68 22.88 -4.77
CA GLU A 99 -0.58 21.92 -4.72
C GLU A 99 -0.88 20.70 -5.61
N SER A 100 0.11 20.28 -6.42
CA SER A 100 -0.01 19.05 -7.21
C SER A 100 -0.23 17.84 -6.31
N GLY A 101 -1.20 17.01 -6.65
CA GLY A 101 -1.67 15.91 -5.80
C GLY A 101 -2.90 16.27 -4.96
N SER A 102 -3.29 17.54 -4.89
CA SER A 102 -4.51 17.95 -4.18
C SER A 102 -5.79 17.47 -4.87
N PHE A 103 -6.77 17.10 -4.07
CA PHE A 103 -8.14 16.90 -4.53
C PHE A 103 -8.73 18.24 -5.00
N ILE A 104 -9.43 18.21 -6.13
CA ILE A 104 -10.20 19.33 -6.66
C ILE A 104 -11.53 18.86 -7.23
N PHE A 105 -12.49 19.78 -7.25
CA PHE A 105 -13.75 19.60 -7.94
C PHE A 105 -13.84 20.53 -9.16
N VAL A 106 -14.15 19.97 -10.33
CA VAL A 106 -14.30 20.72 -11.59
C VAL A 106 -15.75 20.63 -12.03
N ASP A 107 -16.51 21.67 -11.75
CA ASP A 107 -17.97 21.73 -11.99
C ASP A 107 -18.36 21.45 -13.45
N ARG A 108 -17.62 22.00 -14.41
CA ARG A 108 -17.88 21.78 -15.85
C ARG A 108 -17.67 20.33 -16.33
N LEU A 109 -17.06 19.48 -15.50
CA LEU A 109 -16.90 18.05 -15.78
C LEU A 109 -17.96 17.20 -15.05
N HIS A 110 -18.80 17.82 -14.23
CA HIS A 110 -19.82 17.14 -13.46
C HIS A 110 -21.11 16.94 -14.27
N GLU A 111 -21.61 15.71 -14.26
CA GLU A 111 -22.92 15.34 -14.79
C GLU A 111 -23.99 15.88 -13.87
N GLN A 112 -24.71 16.90 -14.34
CA GLN A 112 -25.74 17.58 -13.55
C GLN A 112 -27.04 16.76 -13.50
N GLY A 113 -27.92 17.13 -12.59
CA GLY A 113 -29.26 16.53 -12.45
C GLY A 113 -29.33 15.41 -11.42
N THR A 114 -30.56 15.00 -11.13
CA THR A 114 -30.87 13.99 -10.12
C THR A 114 -30.34 12.62 -10.51
N LYS A 115 -29.73 11.95 -9.54
CA LYS A 115 -29.24 10.57 -9.63
C LYS A 115 -29.97 9.69 -8.63
N THR A 116 -29.94 8.38 -8.83
CA THR A 116 -30.51 7.40 -7.89
C THR A 116 -29.50 6.30 -7.59
N VAL A 117 -29.07 6.20 -6.33
CA VAL A 117 -28.07 5.20 -5.89
C VAL A 117 -28.66 4.36 -4.78
N LEU A 118 -28.71 3.03 -4.98
CA LEU A 118 -29.28 2.06 -4.05
C LEU A 118 -30.72 2.42 -3.63
N GLY A 119 -31.51 2.90 -4.59
CA GLY A 119 -32.88 3.35 -4.38
C GLY A 119 -33.02 4.71 -3.66
N GLN A 120 -31.92 5.38 -3.33
CA GLN A 120 -31.92 6.70 -2.71
C GLN A 120 -31.63 7.81 -3.72
N LYS A 121 -32.38 8.90 -3.63
CA LYS A 121 -32.20 10.08 -4.48
C LYS A 121 -30.92 10.84 -4.09
N VAL A 122 -30.18 11.30 -5.10
CA VAL A 122 -29.02 12.19 -4.97
C VAL A 122 -29.24 13.41 -5.87
N ASP A 123 -29.47 14.57 -5.27
CA ASP A 123 -29.77 15.83 -5.96
C ASP A 123 -29.13 17.05 -5.26
N GLU A 124 -28.03 16.82 -4.55
CA GLU A 124 -27.30 17.87 -3.81
C GLU A 124 -26.57 18.85 -4.76
N GLY A 125 -26.18 18.35 -5.93
CA GLY A 125 -25.48 19.09 -6.98
C GLY A 125 -23.97 19.19 -6.75
N GLY A 126 -23.23 19.15 -7.85
CA GLY A 126 -21.78 19.36 -7.88
C GLY A 126 -21.02 18.36 -7.02
N MET A 127 -20.04 18.84 -6.24
CA MET A 127 -19.22 17.99 -5.38
C MET A 127 -20.05 17.19 -4.36
N LYS A 128 -21.18 17.74 -3.90
CA LYS A 128 -21.98 17.16 -2.82
C LYS A 128 -22.69 15.88 -3.23
N ASP A 129 -22.93 15.65 -4.52
CA ASP A 129 -23.49 14.39 -5.02
C ASP A 129 -22.59 13.20 -4.64
N GLY A 130 -21.27 13.33 -4.84
CA GLY A 130 -20.31 12.29 -4.46
C GLY A 130 -20.26 12.07 -2.94
N LEU A 131 -20.35 13.13 -2.13
CA LEU A 131 -20.40 13.02 -0.67
C LEU A 131 -21.67 12.29 -0.21
N LYS A 132 -22.83 12.62 -0.80
CA LYS A 132 -24.09 11.93 -0.52
C LYS A 132 -24.02 10.45 -0.89
N VAL A 133 -23.37 10.10 -2.00
CA VAL A 133 -23.14 8.70 -2.36
C VAL A 133 -22.28 7.99 -1.32
N ILE A 134 -21.22 8.63 -0.81
CA ILE A 134 -20.40 8.06 0.28
C ILE A 134 -21.26 7.77 1.52
N ASP A 135 -22.13 8.70 1.92
CA ASP A 135 -23.05 8.50 3.04
C ASP A 135 -24.01 7.32 2.80
N ILE A 136 -24.56 7.22 1.59
CA ILE A 136 -25.42 6.10 1.18
C ILE A 136 -24.66 4.78 1.31
N LEU A 137 -23.43 4.70 0.80
CA LEU A 137 -22.61 3.49 0.85
C LEU A 137 -22.23 3.12 2.29
N VAL A 138 -21.81 4.08 3.11
CA VAL A 138 -21.44 3.85 4.52
C VAL A 138 -22.62 3.34 5.34
N SER A 139 -23.83 3.81 5.04
CA SER A 139 -25.05 3.37 5.76
C SER A 139 -25.43 1.91 5.50
N GLN A 140 -24.91 1.29 4.44
CA GLN A 140 -25.29 -0.08 4.07
C GLN A 140 -24.76 -1.12 5.07
N PRO A 141 -25.59 -2.10 5.49
CA PRO A 141 -25.14 -3.21 6.33
C PRO A 141 -24.03 -4.04 5.70
N SER A 142 -23.99 -4.15 4.37
CA SER A 142 -22.94 -4.85 3.63
C SER A 142 -21.59 -4.15 3.79
N THR A 143 -21.54 -2.81 3.72
CA THR A 143 -20.33 -2.02 4.00
C THR A 143 -19.81 -2.26 5.40
N ALA A 144 -20.69 -2.21 6.41
CA ALA A 144 -20.30 -2.46 7.79
C ALA A 144 -19.65 -3.85 7.96
N LYS A 145 -20.25 -4.90 7.38
CA LYS A 145 -19.70 -6.27 7.41
C LYS A 145 -18.40 -6.40 6.63
N PHE A 146 -18.29 -5.74 5.47
CA PHE A 146 -17.10 -5.77 4.62
C PHE A 146 -15.90 -5.13 5.32
N ILE A 147 -16.06 -3.89 5.80
CA ILE A 147 -15.01 -3.16 6.53
C ILE A 147 -14.63 -3.89 7.82
N ALA A 148 -15.62 -4.35 8.60
CA ALA A 148 -15.36 -5.13 9.82
C ALA A 148 -14.54 -6.40 9.54
N ARG A 149 -14.86 -7.13 8.46
CA ARG A 149 -14.08 -8.31 8.07
C ARG A 149 -12.67 -7.95 7.64
N LYS A 150 -12.47 -6.91 6.83
CA LYS A 150 -11.11 -6.46 6.46
C LYS A 150 -10.28 -6.10 7.68
N LEU A 151 -10.85 -5.38 8.65
CA LEU A 151 -10.15 -5.02 9.89
C LEU A 151 -9.87 -6.26 10.77
N ALA A 152 -10.82 -7.18 10.90
CA ALA A 152 -10.62 -8.42 11.64
C ALA A 152 -9.53 -9.30 10.99
N VAL A 153 -9.52 -9.38 9.65
CA VAL A 153 -8.46 -10.05 8.89
C VAL A 153 -7.12 -9.38 9.15
N LYS A 154 -7.06 -8.03 9.10
CA LYS A 154 -5.82 -7.28 9.30
C LYS A 154 -5.21 -7.49 10.69
N PHE A 155 -6.04 -7.46 11.74
CA PHE A 155 -5.55 -7.31 13.11
C PHE A 155 -5.72 -8.54 14.00
N VAL A 156 -6.52 -9.53 13.62
CA VAL A 156 -6.85 -10.67 14.50
C VAL A 156 -6.37 -11.99 13.94
N SER A 157 -6.86 -12.38 12.77
CA SER A 157 -6.59 -13.70 12.20
C SER A 157 -6.89 -13.69 10.71
N ASP A 158 -6.23 -14.54 9.93
CA ASP A 158 -6.54 -14.70 8.50
C ASP A 158 -7.96 -15.23 8.26
N ASN A 159 -8.53 -15.93 9.25
CA ASN A 159 -9.90 -16.46 9.20
C ASN A 159 -10.68 -16.08 10.47
N PRO A 160 -11.08 -14.81 10.63
CA PRO A 160 -11.79 -14.36 11.82
C PRO A 160 -13.20 -14.95 11.85
N SER A 161 -13.74 -15.17 13.06
CA SER A 161 -15.10 -15.69 13.19
C SER A 161 -16.16 -14.69 12.69
N ASP A 162 -17.25 -15.20 12.13
CA ASP A 162 -18.39 -14.36 11.74
C ASP A 162 -19.02 -13.64 12.95
N ALA A 163 -18.86 -14.20 14.16
CA ALA A 163 -19.34 -13.59 15.39
C ALA A 163 -18.56 -12.32 15.74
N LEU A 164 -17.22 -12.35 15.65
CA LEU A 164 -16.36 -11.17 15.82
C LEU A 164 -16.70 -10.11 14.76
N VAL A 165 -16.75 -10.52 13.49
CA VAL A 165 -17.09 -9.62 12.38
C VAL A 165 -18.45 -8.97 12.61
N GLY A 166 -19.45 -9.74 13.06
CA GLY A 166 -20.78 -9.21 13.37
C GLY A 166 -20.79 -8.15 14.47
N ARG A 167 -20.01 -8.34 15.55
CA ARG A 167 -19.90 -7.36 16.64
C ARG A 167 -19.22 -6.06 16.19
N VAL A 168 -18.13 -6.17 15.43
CA VAL A 168 -17.40 -5.01 14.90
C VAL A 168 -18.25 -4.27 13.84
N ALA A 169 -18.95 -5.00 12.97
CA ALA A 169 -19.87 -4.42 11.99
C ALA A 169 -21.02 -3.67 12.67
N LYS A 170 -21.56 -4.19 13.78
CA LYS A 170 -22.58 -3.50 14.57
C LYS A 170 -22.04 -2.18 15.15
N ALA A 171 -20.79 -2.16 15.64
CA ALA A 171 -20.16 -0.94 16.11
C ALA A 171 -20.04 0.10 14.99
N PHE A 172 -19.50 -0.31 13.83
CA PHE A 172 -19.39 0.56 12.64
C PHE A 172 -20.74 1.14 12.23
N HIS A 173 -21.78 0.31 12.13
CA HIS A 173 -23.10 0.74 11.70
C HIS A 173 -23.75 1.71 12.71
N ASN A 174 -23.72 1.37 13.99
CA ASN A 174 -24.32 2.20 15.05
C ASN A 174 -23.63 3.56 15.22
N SER A 175 -22.36 3.66 14.84
CA SER A 175 -21.58 4.90 14.91
C SER A 175 -21.48 5.63 13.57
N ASN A 176 -22.33 5.30 12.58
CA ASN A 176 -22.30 5.87 11.24
C ASN A 176 -20.90 5.87 10.59
N GLY A 177 -20.18 4.76 10.73
CA GLY A 177 -18.86 4.58 10.13
C GLY A 177 -17.69 5.17 10.90
N ASP A 178 -17.87 5.67 12.13
CA ASP A 178 -16.76 6.17 12.95
C ASP A 178 -15.68 5.08 13.17
N ILE A 179 -14.51 5.30 12.57
CA ILE A 179 -13.42 4.32 12.59
C ILE A 179 -12.83 4.13 13.99
N LYS A 180 -12.84 5.19 14.82
CA LYS A 180 -12.35 5.11 16.20
C LYS A 180 -13.20 4.16 17.03
N THR A 181 -14.52 4.26 16.94
CA THR A 181 -15.47 3.37 17.61
C THR A 181 -15.36 1.94 17.09
N THR A 182 -15.22 1.79 15.77
CA THR A 182 -15.04 0.48 15.12
C THR A 182 -13.78 -0.24 15.60
N LEU A 183 -12.63 0.45 15.59
CA LEU A 183 -11.36 -0.11 16.06
C LEU A 183 -11.39 -0.41 17.57
N ARG A 184 -12.05 0.44 18.36
CA ARG A 184 -12.23 0.19 19.80
C ARG A 184 -13.02 -1.10 20.05
N ALA A 185 -14.08 -1.34 19.28
CA ALA A 185 -14.86 -2.57 19.37
C ALA A 185 -14.01 -3.80 19.01
N LEU A 186 -13.15 -3.70 17.99
CA LEU A 186 -12.23 -4.77 17.59
C LEU A 186 -11.18 -5.07 18.67
N PHE A 187 -10.43 -4.04 19.11
CA PHE A 187 -9.32 -4.21 20.06
C PHE A 187 -9.75 -4.47 21.51
N SER A 188 -11.04 -4.33 21.82
CA SER A 188 -11.60 -4.68 23.13
C SER A 188 -12.36 -6.01 23.11
N ASP A 189 -12.44 -6.68 21.95
CA ASP A 189 -13.15 -7.94 21.83
C ASP A 189 -12.35 -9.09 22.45
N LYS A 190 -13.04 -10.03 23.08
CA LYS A 190 -12.40 -11.22 23.69
C LYS A 190 -11.64 -12.08 22.67
N GLU A 191 -12.11 -12.13 21.42
CA GLU A 191 -11.45 -12.92 20.37
C GLU A 191 -10.12 -12.28 19.96
N PHE A 192 -9.93 -10.97 20.14
CA PHE A 192 -8.64 -10.31 19.91
C PHE A 192 -7.54 -10.88 20.84
N PHE A 193 -7.90 -11.17 22.08
CA PHE A 193 -6.98 -11.68 23.12
C PHE A 193 -7.01 -13.21 23.25
N ALA A 194 -7.73 -13.91 22.37
CA ALA A 194 -7.84 -15.36 22.45
C ALA A 194 -6.47 -16.01 22.16
N PRO A 195 -6.04 -17.04 22.92
CA PRO A 195 -4.74 -17.68 22.76
C PRO A 195 -4.44 -18.14 21.32
N GLU A 196 -5.46 -18.61 20.60
CA GLU A 196 -5.37 -19.04 19.20
C GLU A 196 -5.09 -17.90 18.21
N ASN A 197 -5.38 -16.65 18.58
CA ASN A 197 -5.14 -15.46 17.77
C ASN A 197 -3.83 -14.74 18.17
N TYR A 198 -3.22 -15.11 19.30
CA TYR A 198 -1.95 -14.55 19.71
C TYR A 198 -0.82 -15.01 18.77
N ARG A 199 -0.14 -14.06 18.11
CA ARG A 199 0.92 -14.34 17.13
C ARG A 199 0.44 -15.31 16.02
N ALA A 200 -0.84 -15.24 15.65
CA ALA A 200 -1.42 -16.11 14.64
C ALA A 200 -1.12 -15.63 13.21
N LYS A 201 -0.88 -14.33 13.04
CA LYS A 201 -0.60 -13.73 11.73
C LYS A 201 0.89 -13.73 11.42
N ILE A 202 1.20 -13.68 10.14
CA ILE A 202 2.57 -13.49 9.64
C ILE A 202 2.72 -12.03 9.23
N LYS A 203 3.85 -11.42 9.62
CA LYS A 203 4.23 -10.07 9.20
C LYS A 203 4.41 -10.03 7.69
N THR A 204 3.91 -9.00 7.03
CA THR A 204 4.31 -8.68 5.66
C THR A 204 5.82 -8.36 5.61
N PRO A 205 6.49 -8.44 4.45
CA PRO A 205 7.88 -8.00 4.33
C PRO A 205 8.16 -6.59 4.89
N PHE A 206 7.24 -5.65 4.72
CA PHE A 206 7.33 -4.29 5.24
C PHE A 206 7.22 -4.27 6.76
N GLU A 207 6.26 -5.00 7.33
CA GLU A 207 6.12 -5.15 8.78
C GLU A 207 7.35 -5.83 9.40
N LEU A 208 7.90 -6.86 8.75
CA LEU A 208 9.14 -7.51 9.17
C LEU A 208 10.32 -6.53 9.14
N LEU A 209 10.46 -5.75 8.07
CA LEU A 209 11.50 -4.75 7.94
C LEU A 209 11.40 -3.70 9.05
N VAL A 210 10.25 -3.05 9.20
CA VAL A 210 10.05 -1.97 10.17
C VAL A 210 10.17 -2.48 11.61
N SER A 211 9.62 -3.66 11.92
CA SER A 211 9.76 -4.26 13.25
C SER A 211 11.20 -4.65 13.56
N SER A 212 11.98 -5.13 12.59
CA SER A 212 13.41 -5.42 12.77
C SER A 212 14.21 -4.15 13.05
N LEU A 213 13.94 -3.06 12.32
CA LEU A 213 14.59 -1.77 12.56
C LEU A 213 14.30 -1.26 13.98
N ARG A 214 13.05 -1.39 14.45
CA ARG A 214 12.66 -0.98 15.81
C ARG A 214 13.25 -1.88 16.90
N ALA A 215 13.22 -3.20 16.71
CA ALA A 215 13.69 -4.17 17.70
C ALA A 215 15.21 -4.07 17.94
N LEU A 216 15.96 -3.65 16.92
CA LEU A 216 17.42 -3.52 16.99
C LEU A 216 17.91 -2.07 17.14
N ASP A 217 17.00 -1.09 17.31
CA ASP A 217 17.32 0.35 17.38
C ASP A 217 18.22 0.82 16.22
N VAL A 218 17.82 0.47 14.99
CA VAL A 218 18.62 0.70 13.79
C VAL A 218 18.58 2.16 13.37
N GLN A 219 19.78 2.71 13.13
CA GLN A 219 19.96 4.04 12.55
C GLN A 219 19.94 3.94 11.02
N THR A 220 18.94 4.54 10.38
CA THR A 220 18.81 4.51 8.92
C THR A 220 18.07 5.75 8.39
N ASN A 221 18.32 6.08 7.13
CA ASN A 221 17.59 7.10 6.36
C ASN A 221 16.57 6.48 5.37
N GLY A 222 16.31 5.17 5.44
CA GLY A 222 15.44 4.49 4.47
C GLY A 222 16.11 4.31 3.10
N SER A 223 17.40 3.98 3.09
CA SER A 223 18.21 3.90 1.85
C SER A 223 17.64 2.94 0.80
N ASN A 224 18.04 3.13 -0.46
CA ASN A 224 17.68 2.25 -1.58
C ASN A 224 18.01 0.76 -1.31
N GLY A 225 18.96 0.48 -0.41
CA GLY A 225 19.28 -0.89 -0.01
C GLY A 225 18.15 -1.57 0.77
N LEU A 226 17.47 -0.84 1.66
CA LEU A 226 16.29 -1.34 2.36
C LEU A 226 15.13 -1.55 1.39
N ILE A 227 14.93 -0.60 0.46
CA ILE A 227 13.88 -0.71 -0.57
C ILE A 227 14.13 -1.91 -1.48
N ALA A 228 15.38 -2.15 -1.91
CA ALA A 228 15.73 -3.29 -2.74
C ALA A 228 15.54 -4.64 -2.03
N LEU A 229 15.81 -4.70 -0.71
CA LEU A 229 15.55 -5.90 0.09
C LEU A 229 14.05 -6.15 0.26
N LEU A 230 13.26 -5.09 0.41
CA LEU A 230 11.81 -5.20 0.48
C LEU A 230 11.22 -5.73 -0.84
N ASP A 231 11.71 -5.24 -1.98
CA ASP A 231 11.34 -5.75 -3.32
C ASP A 231 11.68 -7.24 -3.48
N ARG A 232 12.88 -7.67 -3.04
CA ARG A 232 13.25 -9.09 -3.06
C ARG A 232 12.37 -9.98 -2.19
N MET A 233 11.92 -9.46 -1.05
CA MET A 233 10.98 -10.18 -0.17
C MET A 233 9.55 -10.20 -0.74
N GLY A 234 9.29 -9.52 -1.87
CA GLY A 234 8.02 -9.59 -2.61
C GLY A 234 7.05 -8.43 -2.36
N GLU A 235 7.44 -7.38 -1.65
CA GLU A 235 6.57 -6.23 -1.34
C GLU A 235 7.15 -4.89 -1.83
N PRO A 236 7.36 -4.67 -3.13
CA PRO A 236 7.91 -3.40 -3.62
C PRO A 236 7.11 -2.20 -3.11
N LEU A 237 7.79 -1.20 -2.53
CA LEU A 237 7.12 -0.05 -1.94
C LEU A 237 6.29 0.70 -3.00
N TYR A 238 4.98 0.81 -2.78
CA TYR A 238 4.01 1.37 -3.74
C TYR A 238 3.96 0.64 -5.10
N GLY A 239 4.36 -0.64 -5.14
CA GLY A 239 4.47 -1.43 -6.37
C GLY A 239 3.28 -2.31 -6.71
N TYR A 240 2.30 -2.45 -5.81
CA TYR A 240 1.15 -3.32 -6.05
C TYR A 240 0.28 -2.77 -7.19
N GLN A 241 0.00 -3.61 -8.18
CA GLN A 241 -0.66 -3.17 -9.42
C GLN A 241 -2.17 -3.05 -9.29
N ALA A 242 -2.79 -3.95 -8.52
CA ALA A 242 -4.23 -3.93 -8.34
C ALA A 242 -4.64 -2.86 -7.33
N PRO A 243 -5.81 -2.22 -7.51
CA PRO A 243 -6.31 -1.18 -6.59
C PRO A 243 -6.76 -1.74 -5.23
N THR A 244 -6.56 -3.04 -4.97
CA THR A 244 -6.87 -3.68 -3.70
C THR A 244 -5.77 -3.54 -2.65
N GLY A 245 -4.56 -3.14 -3.05
CA GLY A 245 -3.38 -3.14 -2.18
C GLY A 245 -2.85 -4.54 -1.88
N TYR A 246 -1.73 -4.59 -1.16
CA TYR A 246 -1.08 -5.83 -0.76
C TYR A 246 -2.00 -6.72 0.12
N PRO A 247 -1.93 -8.05 -0.02
CA PRO A 247 -2.77 -8.95 0.75
C PRO A 247 -2.37 -9.01 2.23
N ASP A 248 -3.36 -9.22 3.10
CA ASP A 248 -3.18 -9.30 4.55
C ASP A 248 -3.08 -10.75 5.07
N THR A 249 -3.06 -11.76 4.20
CA THR A 249 -3.04 -13.19 4.60
C THR A 249 -1.64 -13.79 4.53
N ALA A 250 -1.35 -14.74 5.42
CA ALA A 250 -0.04 -15.38 5.50
C ALA A 250 0.32 -16.18 4.24
N GLN A 251 -0.67 -16.73 3.53
CA GLN A 251 -0.43 -17.57 2.35
C GLN A 251 0.31 -16.81 1.23
N ASP A 252 0.09 -15.51 1.12
CA ASP A 252 0.76 -14.66 0.13
C ASP A 252 2.22 -14.36 0.49
N TRP A 253 2.58 -14.52 1.77
CA TRP A 253 3.87 -14.11 2.32
C TRP A 253 4.77 -15.28 2.74
N VAL A 254 4.22 -16.49 2.81
CA VAL A 254 4.92 -17.70 3.25
C VAL A 254 5.04 -18.68 2.10
N ASN A 255 6.20 -18.67 1.44
CA ASN A 255 6.65 -19.71 0.53
C ASN A 255 8.16 -19.93 0.69
N THR A 256 8.68 -21.04 0.18
CA THR A 256 10.09 -21.43 0.36
C THR A 256 11.07 -20.32 -0.07
N GLY A 257 10.79 -19.63 -1.18
CA GLY A 257 11.64 -18.52 -1.66
C GLY A 257 11.55 -17.28 -0.77
N ALA A 258 10.34 -16.90 -0.36
CA ALA A 258 10.11 -15.74 0.52
C ALA A 258 10.80 -15.90 1.88
N LEU A 259 10.76 -17.11 2.47
CA LEU A 259 11.43 -17.38 3.75
C LEU A 259 12.97 -17.24 3.66
N ILE A 260 13.56 -17.61 2.52
CA ILE A 260 14.99 -17.42 2.27
C ILE A 260 15.33 -15.93 2.19
N GLU A 261 14.56 -15.15 1.43
CA GLU A 261 14.81 -13.70 1.30
C GLU A 261 14.63 -12.95 2.62
N ARG A 262 13.69 -13.38 3.45
CA ARG A 262 13.51 -12.85 4.82
C ARG A 262 14.72 -13.15 5.72
N MET A 263 15.28 -14.36 5.63
CA MET A 263 16.51 -14.71 6.34
C MET A 263 17.71 -13.92 5.81
N ASN A 264 17.81 -13.74 4.48
CA ASN A 264 18.86 -12.92 3.86
C ASN A 264 18.79 -11.48 4.35
N PHE A 265 17.59 -10.90 4.44
CA PHE A 265 17.36 -9.58 5.02
C PHE A 265 17.81 -9.52 6.49
N ALA A 266 17.39 -10.49 7.32
CA ALA A 266 17.72 -10.54 8.74
C ALA A 266 19.25 -10.56 8.98
N VAL A 267 19.97 -11.42 8.25
CA VAL A 267 21.42 -11.53 8.36
C VAL A 267 22.12 -10.29 7.77
N ALA A 268 21.65 -9.74 6.64
CA ALA A 268 22.21 -8.51 6.06
C ALA A 268 22.06 -7.29 7.00
N LEU A 269 20.94 -7.19 7.71
CA LEU A 269 20.70 -6.15 8.70
C LEU A 269 21.62 -6.32 9.91
N ALA A 270 21.61 -7.51 10.53
CA ALA A 270 22.40 -7.78 11.74
C ALA A 270 23.90 -7.63 11.51
N SER A 271 24.39 -7.98 10.31
CA SER A 271 25.81 -7.88 9.95
C SER A 271 26.22 -6.52 9.35
N ASN A 272 25.39 -5.48 9.46
CA ASN A 272 25.69 -4.12 9.00
C ASN A 272 26.06 -4.03 7.50
N ARG A 273 25.44 -4.86 6.66
CA ARG A 273 25.77 -4.95 5.22
C ARG A 273 25.00 -3.96 4.36
N ILE A 274 23.92 -3.39 4.88
CA ILE A 274 23.02 -2.49 4.15
C ILE A 274 23.60 -1.06 4.18
N PRO A 275 23.92 -0.45 3.02
CA PRO A 275 24.46 0.91 3.00
C PRO A 275 23.55 1.93 3.69
N GLN A 276 24.16 2.89 4.40
CA GLN A 276 23.45 3.96 5.15
C GLN A 276 22.49 3.45 6.23
N THR A 277 22.62 2.20 6.62
CA THR A 277 21.87 1.56 7.71
C THR A 277 22.88 0.99 8.70
N ARG A 278 22.77 1.33 9.98
CA ARG A 278 23.68 0.88 11.02
C ARG A 278 22.92 0.35 12.22
N VAL A 279 23.32 -0.82 12.69
CA VAL A 279 22.87 -1.44 13.94
C VAL A 279 24.04 -1.56 14.92
N ASP A 280 23.81 -1.23 16.19
CA ASP A 280 24.76 -1.48 17.28
C ASP A 280 24.34 -2.72 18.06
N LEU A 281 25.11 -3.80 17.90
CA LEU A 281 24.81 -5.07 18.54
C LEU A 281 25.53 -5.31 19.86
N ARG A 282 26.29 -4.33 20.38
CA ARG A 282 27.04 -4.50 21.65
C ARG A 282 26.14 -4.89 22.83
N GLN A 283 24.89 -4.42 22.82
CA GLN A 283 23.89 -4.76 23.84
C GLN A 283 23.46 -6.24 23.85
N PHE A 284 23.77 -6.99 22.79
CA PHE A 284 23.48 -8.42 22.66
C PHE A 284 24.69 -9.31 22.98
N ALA A 285 25.88 -8.73 23.18
CA ALA A 285 27.10 -9.49 23.46
C ALA A 285 26.99 -10.31 24.76
N GLY A 286 27.60 -11.49 24.77
CA GLY A 286 27.57 -12.45 25.87
C GLY A 286 28.91 -13.16 26.02
N ILE A 287 29.09 -13.87 27.14
CA ILE A 287 30.30 -14.65 27.44
C ILE A 287 30.44 -15.88 26.55
N ASP A 288 29.31 -16.39 26.06
CA ASP A 288 29.19 -17.50 25.13
C ASP A 288 27.93 -17.33 24.27
N THR A 289 27.75 -18.23 23.33
CA THR A 289 26.66 -18.19 22.37
C THR A 289 25.28 -18.38 22.99
N GLU A 290 25.16 -19.15 24.08
CA GLU A 290 23.89 -19.35 24.77
C GLU A 290 23.47 -18.09 25.53
N ALA A 291 24.42 -17.40 26.17
CA ALA A 291 24.20 -16.11 26.79
C ALA A 291 23.81 -15.02 25.77
N ILE A 292 24.39 -15.04 24.56
CA ILE A 292 23.97 -14.15 23.45
C ILE A 292 22.52 -14.48 23.04
N LEU A 293 22.19 -15.77 22.91
CA LEU A 293 20.85 -16.23 22.55
C LEU A 293 19.80 -15.79 23.57
N ASP A 294 20.03 -16.04 24.85
CA ASP A 294 19.10 -15.71 25.91
C ASP A 294 18.89 -14.18 26.03
N LYS A 295 19.95 -13.38 25.95
CA LYS A 295 19.84 -11.90 25.90
C LYS A 295 19.04 -11.42 24.69
N SER A 296 19.24 -12.06 23.55
CA SER A 296 18.57 -11.68 22.32
C SER A 296 17.09 -12.10 22.33
N ILE A 297 16.75 -13.25 22.92
CA ILE A 297 15.35 -13.67 23.17
C ILE A 297 14.66 -12.67 24.10
N ASP A 298 15.31 -12.27 25.19
CA ASP A 298 14.75 -11.29 26.14
C ASP A 298 14.48 -9.94 25.46
N ARG A 299 15.48 -9.41 24.74
CA ARG A 299 15.38 -8.08 24.11
C ARG A 299 14.47 -8.03 22.89
N ILE A 300 14.52 -9.04 22.02
CA ILE A 300 13.82 -9.02 20.72
C ILE A 300 12.44 -9.66 20.84
N LEU A 301 12.33 -10.77 21.58
CA LEU A 301 11.11 -11.57 21.71
C LEU A 301 10.39 -11.38 23.05
N ARG A 302 10.92 -10.54 23.95
CA ARG A 302 10.39 -10.33 25.32
C ARG A 302 10.30 -11.61 26.14
N GLY A 303 11.26 -12.52 25.94
CA GLY A 303 11.29 -13.81 26.63
C GLY A 303 10.39 -14.89 26.00
N GLU A 304 9.59 -14.54 25.00
CA GLU A 304 8.58 -15.45 24.44
C GLU A 304 9.10 -16.23 23.23
N ILE A 305 9.54 -17.46 23.48
CA ILE A 305 9.98 -18.41 22.45
C ILE A 305 9.49 -19.82 22.75
N SER A 306 9.14 -20.60 21.72
CA SER A 306 8.82 -22.01 21.91
C SER A 306 10.07 -22.84 22.20
N ALA A 307 9.93 -23.91 22.99
CA ALA A 307 11.04 -24.85 23.26
C ALA A 307 11.61 -25.45 21.96
N ASN A 308 10.76 -25.67 20.96
CA ASN A 308 11.14 -26.24 19.68
C ASN A 308 12.00 -25.25 18.87
N THR A 309 11.57 -23.99 18.74
CA THR A 309 12.38 -22.96 18.07
C THR A 309 13.68 -22.71 18.83
N ARG A 310 13.67 -22.62 20.17
CA ARG A 310 14.92 -22.46 20.94
C ARG A 310 15.92 -23.57 20.63
N SER A 311 15.45 -24.83 20.60
CA SER A 311 16.29 -25.99 20.25
C SER A 311 16.82 -25.91 18.81
N MET A 312 15.98 -25.49 17.85
CA MET A 312 16.39 -25.28 16.46
C MET A 312 17.45 -24.18 16.32
N LEU A 313 17.27 -23.04 16.99
CA LEU A 313 18.25 -21.95 16.99
C LEU A 313 19.59 -22.43 17.55
N LEU A 314 19.61 -23.11 18.69
CA LEU A 314 20.84 -23.68 19.27
C LEU A 314 21.58 -24.62 18.31
N LYS A 315 20.85 -25.41 17.51
CA LYS A 315 21.45 -26.25 16.46
C LYS A 315 22.00 -25.41 15.30
N GLN A 316 21.23 -24.42 14.84
CA GLN A 316 21.58 -23.61 13.68
C GLN A 316 22.74 -22.65 13.96
N ILE A 317 22.88 -22.18 15.20
CA ILE A 317 24.01 -21.34 15.59
C ILE A 317 25.34 -22.11 15.49
N LYS A 318 25.36 -23.44 15.52
CA LYS A 318 26.58 -24.24 15.31
C LYS A 318 26.95 -24.40 13.83
N GLN A 319 26.02 -24.11 12.92
CA GLN A 319 26.23 -24.22 11.46
C GLN A 319 26.77 -22.91 10.89
N PRO A 320 27.58 -22.92 9.81
CA PRO A 320 27.97 -21.67 9.16
C PRO A 320 26.73 -20.87 8.74
N LEU A 321 26.82 -19.53 8.80
CA LEU A 321 25.78 -18.70 8.24
C LEU A 321 25.66 -18.99 6.73
N PRO A 322 24.45 -19.01 6.16
CA PRO A 322 24.31 -19.10 4.73
C PRO A 322 25.10 -17.98 4.06
N GLU A 323 25.82 -18.30 2.99
CA GLU A 323 26.45 -17.29 2.16
C GLU A 323 25.34 -16.41 1.55
N ILE A 324 25.19 -15.20 2.07
CA ILE A 324 24.31 -14.23 1.44
C ILE A 324 25.02 -13.71 0.19
N ASN A 325 24.81 -14.41 -0.92
CA ASN A 325 25.19 -13.92 -2.22
C ASN A 325 24.04 -13.07 -2.74
N LEU A 326 24.06 -11.75 -2.46
CA LEU A 326 23.12 -10.84 -3.11
C LEU A 326 23.50 -10.55 -4.58
N GLN A 327 24.42 -11.29 -5.20
CA GLN A 327 24.62 -11.21 -6.64
C GLN A 327 23.42 -11.86 -7.38
N GLY A 328 22.61 -11.00 -8.00
CA GLY A 328 21.52 -11.38 -8.91
C GLY A 328 20.40 -10.34 -8.87
N LYS A 329 19.83 -9.83 -9.97
CA LYS A 329 20.03 -10.01 -11.41
C LYS A 329 20.63 -8.73 -12.02
N THR A 330 21.55 -8.83 -12.96
CA THR A 330 21.52 -7.91 -14.10
C THR A 330 20.20 -8.20 -14.83
N ILE A 331 19.29 -7.23 -14.84
CA ILE A 331 18.34 -7.18 -15.94
C ILE A 331 19.20 -6.65 -17.10
N ASN A 332 19.58 -7.55 -18.00
CA ASN A 332 20.10 -7.13 -19.30
C ASN A 332 18.91 -6.53 -20.04
N ASP A 333 18.90 -5.21 -20.17
CA ASP A 333 18.22 -4.55 -21.28
C ASP A 333 19.35 -4.12 -22.23
N ASP A 334 19.92 -5.09 -22.94
CA ASP A 334 20.66 -4.78 -24.17
C ASP A 334 19.61 -4.45 -25.23
N ASP A 335 19.24 -3.17 -25.30
CA ASP A 335 18.73 -2.49 -26.49
C ASP A 335 18.69 -0.98 -26.20
N ASP A 336 19.87 -0.34 -26.26
CA ASP A 336 20.01 1.12 -26.21
C ASP A 336 20.27 1.63 -27.64
N GLN A 337 19.20 1.82 -28.41
CA GLN A 337 19.13 2.82 -29.49
C GLN A 337 17.69 3.32 -29.64
N ASP A 338 17.28 4.34 -28.87
CA ASP A 338 16.66 5.53 -29.45
C ASP A 338 16.30 6.58 -28.40
N ILE A 339 16.67 7.83 -28.68
CA ILE A 339 16.05 9.02 -28.10
C ILE A 339 14.66 9.13 -28.75
N GLY A 340 13.70 8.39 -28.20
CA GLY A 340 12.38 8.20 -28.78
C GLY A 340 11.24 8.58 -27.83
N VAL A 341 10.31 9.38 -28.33
CA VAL A 341 9.08 9.84 -27.69
C VAL A 341 8.31 8.70 -27.00
N MET A 342 7.79 8.98 -25.80
CA MET A 342 7.02 8.06 -24.97
C MET A 342 5.91 7.32 -25.73
N ARG A 343 6.01 6.00 -25.77
CA ARG A 343 4.88 5.08 -25.91
C ARG A 343 4.90 4.11 -24.72
N ASN A 344 3.80 4.06 -23.96
CA ASN A 344 3.52 3.13 -22.86
C ASN A 344 4.27 3.31 -21.52
N GLY A 345 4.08 4.45 -20.87
CA GLY A 345 3.60 4.50 -19.47
C GLY A 345 4.37 3.82 -18.31
N ARG A 346 5.60 3.32 -18.47
CA ARG A 346 6.42 2.81 -17.35
C ARG A 346 7.51 3.82 -16.95
N PRO A 347 7.71 4.12 -15.65
CA PRO A 347 8.87 4.89 -15.22
C PRO A 347 10.15 4.09 -15.49
N GLY A 348 11.12 4.68 -16.20
CA GLY A 348 12.45 4.10 -16.33
C GLY A 348 13.11 3.99 -14.95
N ALA A 349 13.31 2.76 -14.48
CA ALA A 349 14.07 2.49 -13.27
C ALA A 349 15.56 2.76 -13.56
N ARG A 350 16.15 3.73 -12.85
CA ARG A 350 17.62 3.81 -12.78
C ARG A 350 18.11 2.54 -12.07
N ASN A 351 18.69 1.62 -12.83
CA ASN A 351 19.39 0.44 -12.33
C ASN A 351 20.64 0.87 -11.52
N GLN A 352 20.46 1.29 -10.27
CA GLN A 352 21.55 1.27 -9.28
C GLN A 352 21.52 -0.09 -8.59
N GLN A 353 22.44 -0.98 -9.01
CA GLN A 353 22.73 -2.20 -8.26
C GLN A 353 23.12 -1.80 -6.84
N THR A 354 22.22 -1.98 -5.88
CA THR A 354 22.56 -1.74 -4.48
C THR A 354 23.41 -2.91 -4.01
N ARG A 355 24.73 -2.70 -3.94
CA ARG A 355 25.68 -3.72 -3.45
C ARG A 355 25.70 -3.69 -1.93
N LEU A 356 25.54 -4.85 -1.30
CA LEU A 356 25.83 -5.00 0.12
C LEU A 356 27.32 -4.79 0.39
N SER A 357 27.61 -4.19 1.53
CA SER A 357 28.95 -4.20 2.11
C SER A 357 29.31 -5.61 2.61
N GLY A 358 30.61 -5.83 2.89
CA GLY A 358 31.04 -6.97 3.70
C GLY A 358 30.49 -6.89 5.12
N PRO A 359 30.38 -8.03 5.84
CA PRO A 359 29.87 -8.07 7.20
C PRO A 359 30.77 -7.25 8.15
N LYS A 360 30.16 -6.55 9.11
CA LYS A 360 30.85 -5.75 10.13
C LYS A 360 30.26 -6.02 11.51
N GLY A 361 31.12 -6.21 12.50
CA GLY A 361 30.75 -6.51 13.89
C GLY A 361 31.18 -7.92 14.30
N ASP A 362 30.76 -8.32 15.49
CA ASP A 362 31.04 -9.64 16.06
C ASP A 362 30.25 -10.75 15.31
N PRO A 363 30.92 -11.72 14.66
CA PRO A 363 30.28 -12.80 13.93
C PRO A 363 29.33 -13.68 14.73
N GLU A 364 29.61 -13.92 16.01
CA GLU A 364 28.73 -14.73 16.85
C GLU A 364 27.46 -13.95 17.20
N VAL A 365 27.62 -12.67 17.54
CA VAL A 365 26.49 -11.81 17.90
C VAL A 365 25.56 -11.57 16.72
N PHE A 366 26.07 -11.12 15.56
CA PHE A 366 25.19 -10.85 14.42
C PHE A 366 24.53 -12.11 13.88
N LYS A 367 25.16 -13.28 14.04
CA LYS A 367 24.57 -14.57 13.66
C LYS A 367 23.36 -14.91 14.52
N VAL A 368 23.51 -14.84 15.84
CA VAL A 368 22.42 -15.12 16.77
C VAL A 368 21.27 -14.14 16.57
N VAL A 369 21.57 -12.84 16.48
CA VAL A 369 20.57 -11.80 16.24
C VAL A 369 19.85 -12.00 14.90
N GLY A 370 20.60 -12.28 13.82
CA GLY A 370 20.02 -12.56 12.50
C GLY A 370 19.10 -13.77 12.51
N LEU A 371 19.48 -14.85 13.20
CA LEU A 371 18.65 -16.06 13.34
C LEU A 371 17.37 -15.80 14.14
N ILE A 372 17.42 -14.96 15.18
CA ILE A 372 16.20 -14.58 15.93
C ILE A 372 15.26 -13.74 15.08
N ILE A 373 15.76 -12.75 14.33
CA ILE A 373 14.92 -11.97 13.42
C ILE A 373 14.32 -12.87 12.32
N GLY A 374 15.08 -13.86 11.86
CA GLY A 374 14.61 -14.87 10.91
C GLY A 374 13.69 -15.95 11.50
N SER A 375 13.51 -16.01 12.83
CA SER A 375 12.73 -17.06 13.49
C SER A 375 11.23 -16.93 13.25
N PRO A 376 10.46 -18.04 13.29
CA PRO A 376 9.01 -18.00 13.22
C PRO A 376 8.37 -17.06 14.25
N GLU A 377 8.90 -17.02 15.47
CA GLU A 377 8.39 -16.17 16.55
C GLU A 377 8.52 -14.67 16.23
N PHE A 378 9.64 -14.24 15.65
CA PHE A 378 9.80 -12.85 15.26
C PHE A 378 8.96 -12.51 14.02
N GLN A 379 8.80 -13.45 13.09
CA GLN A 379 8.03 -13.23 11.86
C GLN A 379 6.52 -13.21 12.06
N ARG A 380 6.02 -13.64 13.23
CA ARG A 380 4.59 -13.60 13.59
C ARG A 380 4.20 -12.32 14.31
N GLN A 381 2.95 -11.88 14.20
CA GLN A 381 2.40 -10.71 14.90
C GLN A 381 1.08 -11.00 15.59
#